data_AF-A0A8T6UJZ8-F1
#
_entry.id   AF-A0A8T6UJZ8-F1
#
_cell.length_a   1.000
_cell.length_b   1.000
_cell.length_c   1.000
_cell.angle_alpha   90.00
_cell.angle_beta   90.00
_cell.angle_gamma   90.00
#
_symmetry.space_group_name_H-M   'P 1'
#
loop_
_entity.id
_entity.type
_entity.pdbx_description
1 polymer ?
#
loop_
_entity_poly.entity_id
_entity_poly.type
_entity_poly.pdbx_seq_one_letter_code
_entity_poly.pdbx_strand_id
1 'polypeptide(L)' 'MFPEEARFQGQWRPYQARVLKELEAHLDDNKLHVVAAPGSGKTILGLEVMVRLDRPTLILSPTTAIKEQWVDRFVEWFL' A
#
# COMPACT_ATOMS: atom_id res chain seq x y z
N MET A 1 -10.48 4.59 10.18
CA MET A 1 -9.62 3.76 11.08
C MET A 1 -8.22 4.34 11.20
N PHE A 2 -7.68 4.93 10.12
CA PHE A 2 -6.42 5.67 10.14
C PHE A 2 -6.63 7.15 10.55
N PRO A 3 -5.60 7.84 11.10
CA PRO A 3 -5.61 9.29 11.29
C PRO A 3 -5.90 10.03 9.97
N GLU A 4 -6.51 11.21 10.03
CA GLU A 4 -6.79 12.01 8.84
C GLU A 4 -5.51 12.46 8.14
N GLU A 5 -4.42 12.57 8.91
CA GLU A 5 -3.09 12.92 8.43
C GLU A 5 -2.35 11.76 7.78
N ALA A 6 -2.89 10.52 7.84
CA ALA A 6 -2.22 9.32 7.35
C ALA A 6 -2.17 9.27 5.83
N ARG A 7 -1.24 10.04 5.23
CA ARG A 7 -1.07 10.19 3.79
C ARG A 7 0.37 9.96 3.39
N PHE A 8 0.57 9.36 2.22
CA PHE A 8 1.91 9.14 1.69
C PHE A 8 2.67 10.47 1.52
N GLN A 9 3.84 10.59 2.14
CA GLN A 9 4.66 11.80 2.15
C GLN A 9 5.65 11.91 0.97
N GLY A 10 5.68 10.92 0.08
CA GLY A 10 6.56 10.89 -1.08
C GLY A 10 5.86 11.23 -2.41
N GLN A 11 6.59 11.02 -3.52
CA GLN A 11 6.04 11.15 -4.87
C GLN A 11 5.76 9.77 -5.47
N TRP A 12 4.58 9.63 -6.08
CA TRP A 12 4.21 8.42 -6.79
C TRP A 12 5.00 8.28 -8.09
N ARG A 13 5.58 7.10 -8.32
CA ARG A 13 6.11 6.74 -9.63
C ARG A 13 4.94 6.63 -10.62
N PRO A 14 5.15 6.86 -11.94
CA PRO A 14 4.09 6.84 -12.93
C PRO A 14 3.23 5.56 -12.91
N TYR A 15 3.86 4.39 -12.70
CA TYR A 15 3.15 3.12 -12.65
C TYR A 15 2.27 2.99 -11.39
N GLN A 16 2.73 3.50 -10.23
CA GLN A 16 1.97 3.46 -8.98
C GLN A 16 0.75 4.37 -9.10
N ALA A 17 0.95 5.59 -9.60
CA ALA A 17 -0.13 6.54 -9.86
C ALA A 17 -1.22 5.96 -10.78
N ARG A 18 -0.82 5.21 -11.82
CA ARG A 18 -1.77 4.52 -12.71
C ARG A 18 -2.58 3.46 -11.96
N VAL A 19 -1.93 2.56 -11.22
CA VAL A 19 -2.63 1.52 -10.44
C VAL A 19 -3.60 2.15 -9.43
N LEU A 20 -3.18 3.22 -8.76
CA LEU A 20 -3.99 3.93 -7.78
C LEU A 20 -5.18 4.68 -8.41
N LYS A 21 -5.05 5.17 -9.64
CA LYS A 21 -6.13 5.81 -10.39
C LYS A 21 -7.20 4.79 -10.83
N GLU A 22 -6.77 3.59 -11.16
CA GLU A 22 -7.62 2.49 -11.65
C GLU A 22 -8.09 1.56 -10.52
N LEU A 23 -7.79 1.91 -9.26
CA LEU A 23 -8.00 1.05 -8.10
C LEU A 23 -9.47 0.62 -7.92
N GLU A 24 -10.42 1.54 -8.05
CA GLU A 24 -11.85 1.22 -7.93
C GLU A 24 -12.30 0.21 -8.99
N ALA A 25 -11.83 0.38 -10.24
CA ALA A 25 -12.14 -0.54 -11.32
C ALA A 25 -11.54 -1.92 -11.09
N HIS A 26 -10.34 -1.99 -10.49
CA HIS A 26 -9.72 -3.27 -10.15
C HIS A 26 -10.42 -4.00 -9.00
N LEU A 27 -11.12 -3.27 -8.11
CA LEU A 27 -11.79 -3.83 -6.94
C LEU A 27 -13.27 -4.18 -7.19
N ASP A 28 -13.70 -4.23 -8.45
CA ASP A 28 -15.08 -4.58 -8.81
C ASP A 28 -15.48 -5.99 -8.33
N ASP A 29 -14.53 -6.91 -8.30
CA ASP A 29 -14.64 -8.28 -7.78
C ASP A 29 -14.11 -8.46 -6.34
N ASN A 30 -13.81 -7.35 -5.65
CA ASN A 30 -13.15 -7.27 -4.34
C ASN A 30 -11.73 -7.85 -4.29
N LYS A 31 -11.01 -7.94 -5.41
CA LYS A 31 -9.62 -8.41 -5.44
C LYS A 31 -8.72 -7.38 -6.10
N LEU A 32 -7.43 -7.44 -5.79
CA LEU A 32 -6.42 -6.63 -6.47
C LEU A 32 -5.17 -7.48 -6.63
N HIS A 33 -4.75 -7.68 -7.87
CA HIS A 33 -3.53 -8.43 -8.21
C HIS A 33 -2.49 -7.49 -8.82
N VAL A 34 -1.41 -7.20 -8.07
CA VAL A 34 -0.32 -6.34 -8.54
C VAL A 34 0.94 -7.17 -8.78
N VAL A 35 1.42 -7.19 -10.02
CA VAL A 35 2.72 -7.76 -10.39
C VAL A 35 3.70 -6.61 -10.62
N ALA A 36 4.76 -6.55 -9.82
CA ALA A 36 5.77 -5.52 -9.92
C ALA A 36 7.17 -6.09 -9.65
N ALA A 37 8.17 -5.59 -10.37
CA ALA A 37 9.56 -6.03 -10.22
C ALA A 37 10.09 -5.78 -8.79
N PRO A 38 11.13 -6.50 -8.34
CA PRO A 38 11.86 -6.16 -7.12
C PRO A 38 12.30 -4.68 -7.11
N GLY A 39 12.22 -4.01 -5.95
CA GLY A 39 12.56 -2.58 -5.84
C GLY A 39 11.55 -1.59 -6.47
N SER A 40 10.44 -2.08 -7.02
CA SER A 40 9.39 -1.22 -7.61
C SER A 40 8.72 -0.29 -6.60
N GLY A 41 8.58 -0.73 -5.34
CA GLY A 41 7.84 0.01 -4.31
C GLY A 41 6.47 -0.60 -3.98
N LYS A 42 6.30 -1.92 -4.21
CA LYS A 42 5.04 -2.64 -3.93
C LYS A 42 4.55 -2.55 -2.47
N THR A 43 5.45 -2.38 -1.51
CA THR A 43 5.10 -2.21 -0.08
C THR A 43 4.35 -0.91 0.14
N ILE A 44 4.90 0.23 -0.31
CA ILE A 44 4.26 1.54 -0.20
C ILE A 44 2.94 1.58 -0.96
N LEU A 45 2.89 0.95 -2.15
CA LEU A 45 1.64 0.84 -2.91
C LEU A 45 0.57 0.05 -2.13
N GLY A 46 0.94 -1.07 -1.49
CA GLY A 46 0.02 -1.85 -0.67
C GLY A 46 -0.47 -1.09 0.56
N LEU A 47 0.41 -0.31 1.22
CA LEU A 47 0.04 0.56 2.34
C LEU A 47 -0.94 1.65 1.91
N GLU A 48 -0.74 2.26 0.75
CA GLU A 48 -1.68 3.25 0.21
C GLU A 48 -3.04 2.63 -0.11
N VAL A 49 -3.08 1.43 -0.67
CA VAL A 49 -4.35 0.71 -0.89
C VAL A 49 -5.04 0.45 0.45
N MET A 50 -4.30 0.00 1.46
CA MET A 50 -4.84 -0.20 2.81
C MET A 50 -5.46 1.09 3.39
N VAL A 51 -4.76 2.22 3.30
CA VAL A 51 -5.26 3.52 3.77
C VAL A 51 -6.51 3.95 3.00
N ARG A 52 -6.51 3.86 1.67
CA ARG A 52 -7.66 4.22 0.83
C ARG A 52 -8.90 3.36 1.09
N LEU A 53 -8.70 2.08 1.38
CA LEU A 53 -9.81 1.18 1.69
C LEU A 53 -10.41 1.47 3.07
N ASP A 54 -9.64 2.06 3.98
CA ASP A 54 -9.98 2.38 5.38
C ASP A 54 -10.75 1.25 6.10
N ARG A 55 -10.26 0.01 5.94
CA ARG A 55 -10.82 -1.19 6.54
C ARG A 55 -9.78 -1.94 7.38
N PRO A 56 -10.20 -2.72 8.41
CA PRO A 56 -9.30 -3.62 9.11
C PRO A 56 -8.53 -4.51 8.12
N THR A 57 -7.21 -4.47 8.18
CA THR A 57 -6.34 -5.10 7.19
C THR A 57 -5.35 -6.05 7.85
N LEU A 58 -5.20 -7.24 7.26
CA LEU A 58 -4.21 -8.25 7.66
C LEU A 58 -3.12 -8.35 6.59
N ILE A 59 -1.88 -8.03 6.96
CA ILE A 59 -0.72 -8.22 6.09
C ILE A 59 -0.04 -9.54 6.45
N LEU A 60 -0.01 -10.47 5.49
CA LEU A 60 0.70 -11.75 5.64
C LEU A 60 2.16 -11.58 5.20
N SER A 61 3.09 -11.79 6.12
CA SER A 61 4.53 -11.70 5.87
C SER A 61 5.19 -13.07 6.05
N PRO A 62 6.13 -13.47 5.17
CA PRO A 62 6.79 -14.76 5.28
C PRO A 62 7.82 -14.82 6.42
N THR A 63 8.28 -13.68 6.94
CA THR A 63 9.24 -13.60 8.05
C THR A 63 8.94 -12.43 8.98
N THR A 64 9.47 -12.50 10.21
CA THR A 64 9.39 -11.41 11.19
C THR A 64 10.07 -10.14 10.69
N ALA A 65 11.24 -10.26 10.05
CA ALA A 65 11.97 -9.11 9.52
C ALA A 65 11.17 -8.36 8.43
N ILE A 66 10.48 -9.07 7.53
CA ILE A 66 9.63 -8.43 6.52
C ILE A 66 8.41 -7.78 7.18
N LYS A 67 7.84 -8.39 8.23
CA LYS A 67 6.72 -7.82 8.99
C LYS A 67 7.14 -6.48 9.63
N GLU A 68 8.31 -6.42 10.25
CA GLU A 68 8.84 -5.20 10.86
C GLU A 68 9.03 -4.10 9.81
N GLN A 69 9.57 -4.44 8.64
CA GLN A 69 9.69 -3.47 7.53
C GLN A 69 8.34 -2.87 7.11
N TRP A 70 7.23 -3.62 7.12
CA TRP A 70 5.92 -3.05 6.81
C TRP A 70 5.52 -1.97 7.82
N VAL A 71 5.76 -2.22 9.12
CA VAL A 71 5.48 -1.27 10.19
C VAL A 71 6.36 -0.03 10.02
N ASP A 72 7.67 -0.22 9.86
CA ASP A 72 8.63 0.88 9.71
C ASP A 72 8.27 1.76 8.52
N ARG A 73 7.90 1.16 7.37
CA ARG A 73 7.51 1.92 6.18
C ARG A 73 6.21 2.68 6.35
N PHE A 74 5.27 2.15 7.12
CA PHE A 74 4.04 2.88 7.43
C PHE A 74 4.35 4.09 8.30
N VAL A 75 5.12 3.91 9.38
CA VAL A 75 5.52 4.99 10.28
C VAL A 75 6.35 6.06 9.54
N GLU A 76 7.30 5.65 8.71
CA GLU A 76 8.22 6.55 8.00
C GLU A 76 7.51 7.41 6.94
N TRP A 77 6.51 6.85 6.23
CA TRP A 77 5.95 7.49 5.03
C TRP A 77 4.51 7.95 5.16
N PHE A 78 3.79 7.53 6.21
CA PHE A 78 2.37 7.84 6.37
C PHE A 78 2.04 8.51 7.71
N LEU A 79 2.90 8.43 8.74
CA LEU A 79 2.70 9.10 10.03
C LEU A 79 3.70 10.24 10.23
#